data_AF-A0A485M1M3-F1
#
_entry.id   AF-A0A485M1M3-F1
#
_cell.length_a   1.000
_cell.length_b   1.000
_cell.length_c   1.000
_cell.angle_alpha   90.00
_cell.angle_beta   90.00
_cell.angle_gamma   90.00
#
_symmetry.space_group_name_H-M   'P 1'
#
loop_
_entity.id
_entity.type
_entity.pdbx_description
1 polymer ?
#
loop_
_entity_poly.entity_id
_entity_poly.type
_entity_poly.pdbx_seq_one_letter_code
_entity_poly.pdbx_strand_id
1 'polypeptide(L)'
;MSLFGNLFGKKKESKDIRACESALEKRPDDPVLLKKLGDLYLKSGRHEDASDIYVRLGDTYSSKGFYPKAIALYKQAIKINPGWEKPHEKLAELYKVQGFSREAATQYVKLSEILERHGENDTAILYMQKAAELDPAHTTVNKRAKSFDVREKGMMDPLPKLSQPDVQETNFYDLNDELDKEIEDLNIDASSENLVDETGVDSVFKAIQENAASEGKDDPLFLYNMGLAYRETGLLDDAIESFNKVISSGEKLFDAYIMLGITYREQGKFKESLTSLKQGAELEEASNDMKVGVLYEIAQTYKAMGDNASALSIFRDIQKEHKDFKDVEVEIVRLAGGG
;
A
#
# COMPACT_ATOMS: atom_id res chain seq x y z
N MET A 1 6.54 -35.33 23.63
CA MET A 1 7.98 -35.45 23.94
C MET A 1 8.65 -34.22 23.39
N SER A 2 9.62 -33.69 24.14
CA SER A 2 10.23 -32.38 23.95
C SER A 2 11.17 -32.34 22.76
N LEU A 3 11.04 -31.32 21.91
CA LEU A 3 12.01 -30.92 20.89
C LEU A 3 12.52 -29.48 21.13
N PHE A 4 12.37 -28.97 22.35
CA PHE A 4 12.91 -27.67 22.78
C PHE A 4 14.08 -27.86 23.75
N GLY A 5 15.27 -28.02 23.18
CA GLY A 5 16.57 -28.00 23.88
C GLY A 5 17.57 -28.71 22.97
N ASN A 6 18.58 -28.08 22.40
CA ASN A 6 19.60 -27.18 22.95
C ASN A 6 20.39 -26.67 21.73
N LEU A 7 20.93 -25.46 21.63
CA LEU A 7 22.15 -24.98 22.29
C LEU A 7 22.38 -23.54 21.75
N PHE A 8 22.90 -22.62 22.58
CA PHE A 8 23.16 -21.18 22.36
C PHE A 8 22.05 -20.20 22.78
N GLY A 9 22.20 -19.70 24.01
CA GLY A 9 21.69 -18.39 24.44
C GLY A 9 20.19 -18.23 24.60
N LYS A 10 19.56 -18.89 25.58
CA LYS A 10 18.18 -18.57 26.00
C LYS A 10 18.12 -17.14 26.56
N LYS A 11 18.00 -16.13 25.68
CA LYS A 11 17.42 -14.82 26.04
C LYS A 11 16.06 -15.11 26.66
N LYS A 12 15.84 -14.61 27.87
CA LYS A 12 14.60 -14.82 28.62
C LYS A 12 13.45 -14.20 27.83
N GLU A 13 12.74 -15.04 27.08
CA GLU A 13 11.61 -14.64 26.24
C GLU A 13 10.58 -13.88 27.07
N SER A 14 10.21 -12.68 26.62
CA SER A 14 9.36 -11.79 27.42
C SER A 14 7.96 -12.39 27.56
N LYS A 15 7.33 -12.16 28.72
CA LYS A 15 5.95 -12.59 28.98
C LYS A 15 4.98 -12.02 27.92
N ASP A 16 5.30 -10.84 27.39
CA ASP A 16 4.50 -10.14 26.39
C ASP A 16 4.57 -10.81 25.01
N ILE A 17 5.73 -11.34 24.61
CA ILE A 17 5.88 -12.11 23.37
C ILE A 17 4.96 -13.34 23.43
N ARG A 18 5.05 -14.14 24.49
CA ARG A 18 4.22 -15.35 24.66
C ARG A 18 2.74 -15.05 24.69
N ALA A 19 2.35 -13.94 25.33
CA ALA A 19 0.95 -13.52 25.37
C ALA A 19 0.45 -13.13 23.97
N CYS A 20 1.26 -12.42 23.18
CA CYS A 20 0.93 -12.08 21.80
C CYS A 20 0.87 -13.32 20.90
N GLU A 21 1.82 -14.24 20.99
CA GLU A 21 1.82 -15.50 20.24
C GLU A 21 0.55 -16.32 20.52
N SER A 22 0.22 -16.54 21.80
CA SER A 22 -1.00 -17.28 22.16
C SER A 22 -2.29 -16.56 21.75
N ALA A 23 -2.29 -15.22 21.72
CA ALA A 23 -3.43 -14.46 21.22
C ALA A 23 -3.58 -14.61 19.69
N LEU A 24 -2.47 -14.69 18.95
CA LEU A 24 -2.45 -14.92 17.50
C LEU A 24 -2.83 -16.35 17.12
N GLU A 25 -2.64 -17.36 17.98
CA GLU A 25 -3.18 -18.71 17.74
C GLU A 25 -4.71 -18.69 17.55
N LYS A 26 -5.41 -17.78 18.23
CA LYS A 26 -6.87 -17.62 18.14
C LYS A 26 -7.29 -16.62 17.06
N ARG A 27 -6.42 -15.68 16.70
CA ARG A 27 -6.67 -14.58 15.78
C ARG A 27 -5.44 -14.37 14.87
N PRO A 28 -5.20 -15.27 13.90
CA PRO A 28 -3.92 -15.36 13.18
C PRO A 28 -3.60 -14.14 12.32
N ASP A 29 -4.63 -13.42 11.86
CA ASP A 29 -4.52 -12.28 10.95
C ASP A 29 -4.95 -10.96 11.62
N ASP A 30 -4.91 -10.89 12.96
CA ASP A 30 -5.20 -9.66 13.69
C ASP A 30 -4.03 -8.67 13.52
N PRO A 31 -4.23 -7.56 12.79
CA PRO A 31 -3.14 -6.66 12.43
C PRO A 31 -2.55 -5.94 13.65
N VAL A 32 -3.35 -5.73 14.70
CA VAL A 32 -2.89 -5.07 15.94
C VAL A 32 -1.95 -6.00 16.70
N LEU A 33 -2.32 -7.28 16.80
CA LEU A 33 -1.49 -8.29 17.46
C LEU A 33 -0.21 -8.60 16.67
N LEU A 34 -0.31 -8.68 15.34
CA LEU A 34 0.84 -8.86 14.46
C LEU A 34 1.83 -7.68 14.60
N LYS A 35 1.37 -6.43 14.50
CA LYS A 35 2.23 -5.24 14.71
C LYS A 35 2.94 -5.32 16.06
N LYS A 36 2.18 -5.56 17.13
CA LYS A 36 2.72 -5.65 18.49
C LYS A 36 3.76 -6.76 18.63
N LEU A 37 3.54 -7.93 18.03
CA LEU A 37 4.50 -9.03 18.10
C LEU A 37 5.78 -8.72 17.29
N GLY A 38 5.66 -8.11 16.11
CA GLY A 38 6.80 -7.70 15.29
C GLY A 38 7.70 -6.70 16.01
N ASP A 39 7.09 -5.68 16.64
CA ASP A 39 7.81 -4.68 17.43
C ASP A 39 8.54 -5.30 18.64
N LEU A 40 7.90 -6.28 19.30
CA LEU A 40 8.52 -7.01 20.41
C LEU A 40 9.70 -7.87 19.94
N TYR A 41 9.59 -8.51 18.79
CA TYR A 41 10.69 -9.26 18.19
C TYR A 41 11.88 -8.35 17.83
N LEU A 42 11.63 -7.18 17.22
CA LEU A 42 12.67 -6.20 16.96
C LEU A 42 13.39 -5.75 18.23
N LYS A 43 12.63 -5.36 19.27
CA LYS A 43 13.19 -4.94 20.57
C LYS A 43 14.03 -6.03 21.24
N SER A 44 13.70 -7.30 20.98
CA SER A 44 14.45 -8.45 21.51
C SER A 44 15.67 -8.86 20.67
N GLY A 45 15.87 -8.23 19.49
CA GLY A 45 16.91 -8.58 18.53
C GLY A 45 16.61 -9.83 17.70
N ARG A 46 15.35 -10.27 17.68
CA ARG A 46 14.87 -11.40 16.89
C ARG A 46 14.49 -10.91 15.48
N HIS A 47 15.47 -10.52 14.69
CA HIS A 47 15.26 -9.85 13.40
C HIS A 47 14.56 -10.74 12.37
N GLU A 48 14.90 -12.03 12.32
CA GLU A 48 14.25 -12.98 11.42
C GLU A 48 12.76 -13.15 11.75
N ASP A 49 12.44 -13.39 13.02
CA ASP A 49 11.05 -13.50 13.49
C ASP A 49 10.26 -12.20 13.27
N ALA A 50 10.88 -11.04 13.55
CA ALA A 50 10.26 -9.75 13.31
C ALA A 50 9.90 -9.58 11.84
N SER A 51 10.85 -9.91 10.95
CA SER A 51 10.65 -9.81 9.51
C SER A 51 9.48 -10.68 9.04
N ASP A 52 9.37 -11.93 9.53
CA ASP A 52 8.23 -12.80 9.21
C ASP A 52 6.89 -12.24 9.67
N ILE A 53 6.85 -11.65 10.85
CA ILE A 53 5.64 -10.99 11.33
C ILE A 53 5.25 -9.78 10.46
N TYR A 54 6.21 -8.96 10.02
CA TYR A 54 5.90 -7.83 9.13
C TYR A 54 5.43 -8.29 7.74
N VAL A 55 5.93 -9.41 7.22
CA VAL A 55 5.36 -10.02 6.01
C VAL A 55 3.93 -10.50 6.23
N ARG A 56 3.64 -11.18 7.34
CA ARG A 56 2.26 -11.61 7.66
C ARG A 56 1.31 -10.43 7.82
N LEU A 57 1.78 -9.34 8.42
CA LEU A 57 1.03 -8.11 8.52
C LEU A 57 0.80 -7.50 7.13
N GLY A 58 1.82 -7.50 6.27
CA GLY A 58 1.72 -7.09 4.88
C GLY A 58 0.69 -7.92 4.10
N ASP A 59 0.71 -9.24 4.25
CA ASP A 59 -0.26 -10.16 3.64
C ASP A 59 -1.70 -9.83 4.10
N THR A 60 -1.88 -9.54 5.39
CA THR A 60 -3.18 -9.13 5.98
C THR A 60 -3.71 -7.84 5.35
N TYR A 61 -2.84 -6.87 5.08
CA TYR A 61 -3.23 -5.62 4.42
C TYR A 61 -3.46 -5.83 2.91
N SER A 62 -2.62 -6.64 2.26
CA SER A 62 -2.75 -6.99 0.84
C SER A 62 -4.08 -7.68 0.55
N SER A 63 -4.49 -8.65 1.37
CA SER A 63 -5.76 -9.38 1.21
C SER A 63 -7.00 -8.50 1.39
N LYS A 64 -6.85 -7.35 2.07
CA LYS A 64 -7.90 -6.34 2.26
C LYS A 64 -7.86 -5.24 1.18
N GLY A 65 -6.98 -5.34 0.19
CA GLY A 65 -6.81 -4.34 -0.87
C GLY A 65 -5.97 -3.13 -0.46
N PHE A 66 -5.41 -3.11 0.74
CA PHE A 66 -4.55 -2.02 1.24
C PHE A 66 -3.11 -2.17 0.74
N TYR A 67 -2.93 -2.15 -0.58
CA TYR A 67 -1.66 -2.43 -1.25
C TYR A 67 -0.51 -1.50 -0.86
N PRO A 68 -0.69 -0.18 -0.69
CA PRO A 68 0.38 0.69 -0.22
C PRO A 68 0.91 0.31 1.17
N LYS A 69 0.02 -0.05 2.11
CA LYS A 69 0.40 -0.52 3.45
C LYS A 69 1.14 -1.85 3.38
N ALA A 70 0.68 -2.77 2.54
CA ALA A 70 1.36 -4.05 2.31
C ALA A 70 2.79 -3.86 1.77
N ILE A 71 2.96 -3.00 0.76
CA ILE A 71 4.28 -2.67 0.17
C ILE A 71 5.23 -2.14 1.24
N ALA A 72 4.76 -1.21 2.08
CA ALA A 72 5.57 -0.64 3.16
C ALA A 72 6.07 -1.70 4.15
N LEU A 73 5.17 -2.60 4.56
CA LEU A 73 5.47 -3.66 5.50
C LEU A 73 6.45 -4.69 4.93
N TYR A 74 6.32 -5.02 3.64
CA TYR A 74 7.30 -5.87 2.96
C TYR A 74 8.67 -5.18 2.84
N LYS A 75 8.71 -3.88 2.52
CA LYS A 75 9.96 -3.11 2.51
C LYS A 75 10.60 -3.04 3.89
N GLN A 76 9.80 -2.88 4.94
CA GLN A 76 10.28 -2.91 6.32
C GLN A 76 10.87 -4.27 6.66
N ALA A 77 10.21 -5.37 6.27
CA ALA A 77 10.73 -6.72 6.43
C ALA A 77 12.10 -6.90 5.75
N ILE A 78 12.28 -6.39 4.51
CA ILE A 78 13.56 -6.38 3.81
C ILE A 78 14.61 -5.58 4.59
N LYS A 79 14.27 -4.39 5.09
CA LYS A 79 15.22 -3.56 5.86
C LYS A 79 15.71 -4.28 7.11
N ILE A 80 14.83 -5.01 7.79
CA ILE A 80 15.15 -5.78 9.00
C ILE A 80 16.02 -6.99 8.67
N ASN A 81 15.71 -7.69 7.57
CA ASN A 81 16.44 -8.87 7.13
C ASN A 81 16.67 -8.83 5.60
N PRO A 82 17.76 -8.17 5.13
CA PRO A 82 18.01 -7.98 3.70
C PRO A 82 18.34 -9.25 2.92
N GLY A 83 18.72 -10.33 3.61
CA GLY A 83 18.96 -11.64 3.01
C GLY A 83 17.71 -12.50 2.92
N TRP A 84 16.54 -11.99 3.32
CA TRP A 84 15.34 -12.80 3.36
C TRP A 84 14.53 -12.70 2.08
N GLU A 85 14.21 -13.87 1.53
CA GLU A 85 13.64 -14.04 0.20
C GLU A 85 12.16 -13.63 0.12
N LYS A 86 11.38 -14.05 1.12
CA LYS A 86 9.91 -13.98 1.11
C LYS A 86 9.35 -12.57 0.89
N PRO A 87 9.85 -11.49 1.51
CA PRO A 87 9.36 -10.14 1.25
C PRO A 87 9.57 -9.68 -0.20
N HIS A 88 10.68 -10.07 -0.83
CA HIS A 88 10.96 -9.71 -2.23
C HIS A 88 9.98 -10.39 -3.17
N GLU A 89 9.68 -11.67 -2.94
CA GLU A 89 8.65 -12.40 -3.67
C GLU A 89 7.28 -11.72 -3.52
N LYS A 90 6.88 -11.42 -2.27
CA LYS A 90 5.60 -10.76 -1.98
C LYS A 90 5.46 -9.39 -2.63
N LEU A 91 6.52 -8.58 -2.63
CA LEU A 91 6.54 -7.30 -3.35
C LEU A 91 6.44 -7.48 -4.85
N ALA A 92 7.17 -8.44 -5.42
CA ALA A 92 7.15 -8.70 -6.86
C ALA A 92 5.75 -9.14 -7.32
N GLU A 93 5.10 -10.04 -6.59
CA GLU A 93 3.74 -10.48 -6.87
C GLU A 93 2.74 -9.33 -6.76
N LEU A 94 2.85 -8.52 -5.71
CA LEU A 94 1.96 -7.39 -5.50
C LEU A 94 2.12 -6.33 -6.59
N TYR A 95 3.37 -5.98 -6.95
CA TYR A 95 3.63 -5.06 -8.07
C TYR A 95 3.09 -5.60 -9.39
N LYS A 96 3.21 -6.90 -9.66
CA LYS A 96 2.65 -7.52 -10.86
C LYS A 96 1.12 -7.40 -10.91
N VAL A 97 0.42 -7.65 -9.80
CA VAL A 97 -1.04 -7.50 -9.71
C VAL A 97 -1.47 -6.05 -9.98
N GLN A 98 -0.66 -5.08 -9.55
CA GLN A 98 -0.90 -3.65 -9.79
C GLN A 98 -0.48 -3.17 -11.19
N GLY A 99 0.15 -4.01 -12.00
CA GLY A 99 0.65 -3.64 -13.34
C GLY A 99 2.02 -2.95 -13.36
N PHE A 100 2.71 -2.87 -12.22
CA PHE A 100 4.06 -2.32 -12.09
C PHE A 100 5.13 -3.35 -12.48
N SER A 101 5.19 -3.70 -13.77
CA SER A 101 6.00 -4.81 -14.27
C SER A 101 7.51 -4.61 -14.09
N ARG A 102 8.03 -3.38 -14.19
CA ARG A 102 9.46 -3.09 -14.01
C ARG A 102 9.90 -3.22 -12.56
N GLU A 103 9.07 -2.75 -11.64
CA GLU A 103 9.28 -2.83 -10.21
C GLU A 103 9.21 -4.30 -9.76
N ALA A 104 8.25 -5.06 -10.29
CA ALA A 104 8.18 -6.50 -10.08
C ALA A 104 9.43 -7.22 -10.59
N ALA A 105 9.90 -6.90 -11.80
CA ALA A 105 11.13 -7.46 -12.36
C ALA A 105 12.34 -7.15 -11.46
N THR A 106 12.45 -5.91 -10.96
CA THR A 106 13.53 -5.50 -10.05
C THR A 106 13.55 -6.33 -8.77
N GLN A 107 12.38 -6.61 -8.18
CA GLN A 107 12.31 -7.45 -6.98
C GLN A 107 12.67 -8.91 -7.26
N TYR A 108 12.28 -9.46 -8.40
CA TYR A 108 12.69 -10.80 -8.80
C TYR A 108 14.20 -10.92 -9.06
N VAL A 109 14.84 -9.87 -9.58
CA VAL A 109 16.32 -9.83 -9.70
C VAL A 109 16.96 -9.89 -8.32
N LYS A 110 16.50 -9.06 -7.35
CA LYS A 110 17.03 -9.08 -5.98
C LYS A 110 16.84 -10.43 -5.31
N LEU A 111 15.66 -11.03 -5.48
CA LEU A 111 15.36 -12.37 -4.98
C LEU A 111 16.30 -13.43 -5.59
N SER A 112 16.51 -13.39 -6.91
CA SER A 112 17.46 -14.28 -7.59
C SER A 112 18.88 -14.14 -7.03
N GLU A 113 19.35 -12.92 -6.74
CA GLU A 113 20.68 -12.69 -6.20
C GLU A 113 20.83 -13.17 -4.75
N ILE A 114 19.76 -13.11 -3.95
CA ILE A 114 19.72 -13.72 -2.62
C ILE A 114 19.84 -15.24 -2.74
N LEU A 115 19.03 -15.87 -3.60
CA LEU A 115 19.01 -17.32 -3.82
C LEU A 115 20.35 -17.85 -4.34
N GLU A 116 21.01 -17.13 -5.26
CA GLU A 116 22.36 -17.47 -5.73
C GLU A 116 23.37 -17.50 -4.57
N ARG A 117 23.32 -16.51 -3.66
CA ARG A 117 24.19 -16.47 -2.48
C ARG A 117 23.92 -17.63 -1.52
N HIS A 118 22.68 -18.10 -1.46
CA HIS A 118 22.29 -19.29 -0.68
C HIS A 118 22.61 -20.62 -1.40
N GLY A 119 23.04 -20.57 -2.66
CA GLY A 119 23.37 -21.74 -3.47
C GLY A 119 22.19 -22.38 -4.19
N GLU A 120 21.00 -21.77 -4.11
CA GLU A 120 19.76 -22.21 -4.76
C GLU A 120 19.70 -21.76 -6.23
N ASN A 121 20.68 -22.22 -7.01
CA ASN A 121 20.90 -21.74 -8.37
C ASN A 121 19.71 -21.99 -9.30
N ASP A 122 19.05 -23.15 -9.22
CA ASP A 122 17.92 -23.48 -10.10
C ASP A 122 16.72 -22.56 -9.83
N THR A 123 16.43 -22.28 -8.55
CA THR A 123 15.38 -21.34 -8.13
C THR A 123 15.72 -19.91 -8.53
N ALA A 124 17.00 -19.51 -8.39
CA ALA A 124 17.46 -18.19 -8.83
C ALA A 124 17.24 -17.98 -10.34
N ILE A 125 17.57 -18.99 -11.15
CA ILE A 125 17.35 -18.97 -12.61
C ILE A 125 15.87 -18.72 -12.93
N LEU A 126 14.96 -19.43 -12.27
CA LEU A 126 13.52 -19.26 -12.45
C LEU A 126 13.08 -17.81 -12.19
N TYR A 127 13.55 -17.18 -11.11
CA TYR A 127 13.20 -15.80 -10.80
C TYR A 127 13.85 -14.79 -11.75
N MET A 128 15.07 -15.06 -12.22
CA MET A 128 15.70 -14.25 -13.26
C MET A 128 14.93 -14.31 -14.59
N GLN A 129 14.39 -15.49 -14.95
CA GLN A 129 13.51 -15.65 -16.12
C GLN A 129 12.20 -14.88 -15.94
N LYS A 130 11.54 -14.98 -14.78
CA LYS A 130 10.34 -14.17 -14.45
C LYS A 130 10.62 -12.67 -14.57
N ALA A 131 11.80 -12.20 -14.15
CA ALA A 131 12.18 -10.80 -14.30
C ALA A 131 12.34 -10.40 -15.78
N ALA A 132 12.98 -11.25 -16.59
CA ALA A 132 13.18 -11.05 -18.03
C ALA A 132 11.85 -10.99 -18.81
N GLU A 133 10.87 -11.82 -18.43
CA GLU A 133 9.53 -11.82 -19.02
C GLU A 133 8.76 -10.53 -18.74
N LEU A 134 8.90 -9.98 -17.53
CA LEU A 134 8.20 -8.77 -17.09
C LEU A 134 8.82 -7.48 -17.62
N ASP A 135 10.13 -7.46 -17.84
CA ASP A 135 10.82 -6.35 -18.51
C ASP A 135 11.75 -6.83 -19.63
N PRO A 136 11.20 -7.15 -20.81
CA PRO A 136 11.99 -7.58 -21.97
C PRO A 136 12.94 -6.51 -22.51
N ALA A 137 12.81 -5.25 -22.08
CA ALA A 137 13.72 -4.18 -22.47
C ALA A 137 14.99 -4.14 -21.59
N HIS A 138 14.98 -4.81 -20.43
CA HIS A 138 16.10 -4.80 -19.50
C HIS A 138 17.25 -5.68 -19.99
N THR A 139 18.16 -5.06 -20.77
CA THR A 139 19.26 -5.76 -21.45
C THR A 139 20.16 -6.58 -20.51
N THR A 140 20.46 -6.09 -19.30
CA THR A 140 21.27 -6.80 -18.30
C THR A 140 20.58 -8.07 -17.78
N VAL A 141 19.31 -7.97 -17.39
CA VAL A 141 18.48 -9.11 -16.93
C VAL A 141 18.36 -10.15 -18.03
N ASN A 142 18.09 -9.72 -19.26
CA ASN A 142 17.99 -10.63 -20.41
C ASN A 142 19.29 -11.33 -20.79
N LYS A 143 20.44 -10.65 -20.67
CA LYS A 143 21.75 -11.29 -20.87
C LYS A 143 22.02 -12.33 -19.79
N ARG A 144 21.70 -12.02 -18.53
CA ARG A 144 21.88 -12.93 -17.40
C ARG A 144 20.94 -14.15 -17.52
N ALA A 145 19.66 -13.94 -17.81
CA ALA A 145 18.68 -15.00 -18.11
C ALA A 145 19.14 -15.93 -19.25
N LYS A 146 19.59 -15.37 -20.38
CA LYS A 146 20.12 -16.17 -21.50
C LYS A 146 21.41 -16.93 -21.16
N SER A 147 22.26 -16.37 -20.29
CA SER A 147 23.46 -17.08 -19.84
C SER A 147 23.12 -18.32 -19.01
N PHE A 148 21.97 -18.31 -18.33
CA PHE A 148 21.45 -19.48 -17.61
C PHE A 148 20.90 -20.55 -18.57
N ASP A 149 20.15 -20.17 -19.61
CA ASP A 149 19.70 -21.11 -20.65
C ASP A 149 20.86 -21.85 -21.35
N VAL A 150 22.00 -21.16 -21.53
CA VAL A 150 23.24 -21.75 -22.09
C VAL A 150 23.91 -22.69 -21.09
N ARG A 151 23.81 -22.41 -19.79
CA ARG A 151 24.39 -23.21 -18.71
C ARG A 151 23.61 -24.51 -18.47
N GLU A 152 22.29 -24.48 -18.65
CA GLU A 152 21.42 -25.68 -18.65
C GLU A 152 21.75 -26.62 -19.84
N LYS A 153 22.08 -26.05 -21.01
CA LYS A 153 22.54 -26.80 -22.20
C LYS A 153 24.01 -27.23 -22.16
N GLY A 154 24.79 -26.68 -21.23
CA GLY A 154 26.25 -26.76 -21.22
C GLY A 154 26.88 -27.45 -20.02
N MET A 155 26.12 -28.20 -19.20
CA MET A 155 26.68 -28.98 -18.09
C MET A 155 27.51 -30.19 -18.56
N MET A 156 28.68 -29.92 -19.13
CA MET A 156 29.92 -30.72 -19.12
C MET A 156 31.07 -29.71 -19.32
N ASP A 157 31.43 -28.99 -18.26
CA ASP A 157 32.79 -28.55 -17.88
C ASP A 157 32.78 -27.26 -17.03
N PRO A 158 33.75 -27.06 -16.12
CA PRO A 158 33.76 -25.93 -15.21
C PRO A 158 34.24 -24.64 -15.89
N LEU A 159 33.58 -23.54 -15.55
CA LEU A 159 33.84 -22.20 -16.09
C LEU A 159 35.25 -21.66 -15.73
N PRO A 160 35.92 -20.92 -16.64
CA PRO A 160 37.15 -20.22 -16.34
C PRO A 160 36.88 -18.93 -15.54
N LYS A 161 37.78 -18.61 -14.60
CA LYS A 161 37.76 -17.33 -13.88
C LYS A 161 38.14 -16.20 -14.85
N LEU A 162 37.26 -15.22 -15.02
CA LEU A 162 37.52 -14.02 -15.81
C LEU A 162 37.97 -12.85 -14.91
N SER A 163 39.07 -12.22 -15.31
CA SER A 163 39.63 -10.99 -14.76
C SER A 163 38.76 -9.78 -15.10
N GLN A 164 38.66 -8.83 -14.18
CA GLN A 164 37.90 -7.58 -14.35
C GLN A 164 38.52 -6.68 -15.43
N PRO A 165 37.72 -6.09 -16.34
CA PRO A 165 38.12 -4.95 -17.14
C PRO A 165 37.66 -3.62 -16.54
N ASP A 166 38.52 -2.62 -16.77
CA ASP A 166 38.47 -1.21 -16.40
C ASP A 166 37.17 -0.50 -16.86
N VAL A 167 36.56 0.28 -15.96
CA VAL A 167 35.29 0.98 -16.18
C VAL A 167 35.59 2.43 -16.58
N GLN A 168 35.17 2.83 -17.78
CA GLN A 168 34.95 4.24 -18.11
C GLN A 168 33.48 4.60 -17.92
N GLU A 169 33.30 5.74 -17.25
CA GLU A 169 32.06 6.32 -16.76
C GLU A 169 30.95 6.46 -17.82
N THR A 170 29.74 6.07 -17.43
CA THR A 170 28.51 6.65 -17.94
C THR A 170 27.62 7.04 -16.77
N ASN A 171 27.27 8.33 -16.70
CA ASN A 171 26.41 8.93 -15.69
C ASN A 171 25.05 8.24 -15.59
N PHE A 172 24.83 7.54 -14.48
CA PHE A 172 23.51 7.16 -13.99
C PHE A 172 23.23 7.98 -12.73
N TYR A 173 22.03 8.56 -12.64
CA TYR A 173 21.57 9.24 -11.44
C TYR A 173 21.33 8.16 -10.37
N ASP A 174 22.21 8.09 -9.38
CA ASP A 174 22.20 7.07 -8.35
C ASP A 174 21.34 7.52 -7.16
N LEU A 175 20.10 7.03 -7.12
CA LEU A 175 19.14 7.26 -6.03
C LEU A 175 19.45 6.43 -4.76
N ASN A 176 20.52 5.65 -4.73
CA ASN A 176 20.92 4.91 -3.53
C ASN A 176 21.80 5.75 -2.58
N ASP A 177 22.62 6.66 -3.12
CA ASP A 177 23.56 7.48 -2.34
C ASP A 177 22.87 8.56 -1.47
N GLU A 178 21.62 8.88 -1.80
CA GLU A 178 20.79 9.85 -1.05
C GLU A 178 19.96 9.15 0.05
N LEU A 179 19.61 7.87 -0.14
CA LEU A 179 18.92 7.05 0.86
C LEU A 179 19.87 6.57 1.98
N ASP A 180 21.15 6.37 1.67
CA ASP A 180 22.13 5.88 2.64
C ASP A 180 22.61 7.00 3.58
N LYS A 181 22.63 8.26 3.13
CA LYS A 181 22.98 9.43 3.97
C LYS A 181 21.89 9.83 4.96
N GLU A 182 20.61 9.63 4.61
CA GLU A 182 19.49 9.97 5.50
C GLU A 182 19.28 8.92 6.62
N ILE A 183 19.85 7.72 6.46
CA ILE A 183 19.85 6.66 7.48
C ILE A 183 20.96 6.86 8.52
N GLU A 184 22.06 7.53 8.17
CA GLU A 184 23.16 7.84 9.08
C GLU A 184 22.80 8.91 10.13
N ASP A 185 21.92 9.86 9.77
CA ASP A 185 21.45 10.93 10.67
C ASP A 185 20.38 10.49 11.69
N LEU A 186 19.88 9.24 11.60
CA LEU A 186 18.81 8.74 12.47
C LEU A 186 19.24 8.32 13.87
N ASN A 187 20.53 8.42 14.22
CA ASN A 187 21.15 8.14 15.52
C ASN A 187 20.17 7.58 16.58
N ILE A 188 19.76 6.31 16.40
CA ILE A 188 18.73 5.66 17.21
C ILE A 188 19.39 5.28 18.54
N ASP A 189 19.49 6.25 19.43
CA ASP A 189 19.83 5.99 20.82
C ASP A 189 18.62 5.32 21.48
N ALA A 190 18.85 4.10 21.94
CA ALA A 190 17.87 3.21 22.52
C ALA A 190 17.57 3.61 23.98
N SER A 191 17.16 4.86 24.21
CA SER A 191 16.67 5.30 25.51
C SER A 191 16.03 6.68 25.46
N SER A 192 14.72 6.76 25.27
CA SER A 192 13.82 7.52 26.14
C SER A 192 12.38 7.56 25.63
N GLU A 193 11.49 7.20 26.55
CA GLU A 193 10.09 7.58 26.71
C GLU A 193 9.56 8.71 25.80
N ASN A 194 8.71 8.34 24.84
CA ASN A 194 7.39 8.92 24.52
C ASN A 194 6.95 8.36 23.16
N LEU A 195 6.35 7.17 23.17
CA LEU A 195 5.72 6.57 21.99
C LEU A 195 4.40 7.28 21.73
N VAL A 196 4.49 8.44 21.08
CA VAL A 196 3.40 9.00 20.27
C VAL A 196 3.44 8.26 18.92
N ASP A 197 2.25 7.94 18.41
CA ASP A 197 1.97 7.06 17.28
C ASP A 197 2.47 7.63 15.95
N GLU A 198 3.76 7.45 15.62
CA GLU A 198 4.40 7.94 14.38
C GLU A 198 4.84 6.81 13.43
N THR A 199 4.20 5.64 13.41
CA THR A 199 4.71 4.51 12.59
C THR A 199 3.68 3.86 11.67
N GLY A 200 3.87 4.15 10.37
CA GLY A 200 3.66 3.17 9.30
C GLY A 200 2.90 3.66 8.07
N VAL A 201 2.14 4.75 8.20
CA VAL A 201 1.34 5.33 7.13
C VAL A 201 1.98 6.64 6.71
N ASP A 202 2.14 7.56 7.65
CA ASP A 202 2.67 8.90 7.38
C ASP A 202 4.05 8.90 6.73
N SER A 203 4.95 7.97 7.07
CA SER A 203 6.28 7.88 6.44
C SER A 203 6.26 7.36 5.00
N VAL A 204 5.31 6.49 4.67
CA VAL A 204 5.13 5.93 3.32
C VAL A 204 4.42 6.95 2.44
N PHE A 205 3.44 7.64 3.00
CA PHE A 205 2.77 8.75 2.34
C PHE A 205 3.68 9.98 2.20
N LYS A 206 4.56 10.25 3.18
CA LYS A 206 5.63 11.24 3.07
C LYS A 206 6.61 10.87 1.96
N ALA A 207 6.98 9.60 1.81
CA ALA A 207 7.81 9.12 0.70
C ALA A 207 7.11 9.17 -0.68
N ILE A 208 5.76 9.03 -0.73
CA ILE A 208 4.95 9.27 -1.94
C ILE A 208 4.88 10.79 -2.22
N GLN A 209 4.72 11.62 -1.19
CA GLN A 209 4.77 13.09 -1.24
C GLN A 209 6.15 13.62 -1.69
N GLU A 210 7.23 12.97 -1.28
CA GLU A 210 8.61 13.33 -1.61
C GLU A 210 8.96 12.89 -3.04
N ASN A 211 8.47 11.73 -3.51
CA ASN A 211 8.59 11.35 -4.92
C ASN A 211 7.72 12.22 -5.86
N ALA A 212 6.53 12.63 -5.44
CA ALA A 212 5.72 13.60 -6.19
C ALA A 212 6.27 15.03 -6.13
N ALA A 213 7.24 15.30 -5.25
CA ALA A 213 7.87 16.60 -5.09
C ALA A 213 8.66 17.06 -6.32
N SER A 214 9.08 16.13 -7.18
CA SER A 214 9.74 16.51 -8.42
C SER A 214 8.78 17.05 -9.48
N GLU A 215 7.46 16.95 -9.30
CA GLU A 215 6.46 17.37 -10.31
C GLU A 215 5.30 18.26 -9.82
N GLY A 216 5.09 18.50 -8.52
CA GLY A 216 4.16 19.54 -8.05
C GLY A 216 3.34 19.16 -6.83
N LYS A 217 3.86 19.44 -5.64
CA LYS A 217 3.24 19.14 -4.34
C LYS A 217 1.86 19.77 -4.11
N ASP A 218 1.58 20.87 -4.80
CA ASP A 218 0.32 21.61 -4.70
C ASP A 218 -0.58 21.39 -5.93
N ASP A 219 -0.23 20.44 -6.80
CA ASP A 219 -1.07 20.10 -7.95
C ASP A 219 -2.43 19.57 -7.47
N PRO A 220 -3.55 20.22 -7.84
CA PRO A 220 -4.88 19.85 -7.37
C PRO A 220 -5.27 18.42 -7.78
N LEU A 221 -4.78 17.94 -8.93
CA LEU A 221 -5.04 16.57 -9.37
C LEU A 221 -4.28 15.54 -8.51
N PHE A 222 -3.00 15.79 -8.19
CA PHE A 222 -2.24 14.96 -7.27
C PHE A 222 -2.91 14.87 -5.89
N LEU A 223 -3.27 16.02 -5.30
CA LEU A 223 -3.96 16.09 -4.00
C LEU A 223 -5.31 15.36 -4.02
N TYR A 224 -6.06 15.47 -5.12
CA TYR A 224 -7.32 14.75 -5.30
C TYR A 224 -7.11 13.23 -5.33
N ASN A 225 -6.11 12.76 -6.08
CA ASN A 225 -5.78 11.33 -6.14
C ASN A 225 -5.29 10.79 -4.79
N MET A 226 -4.59 11.62 -4.00
CA MET A 226 -4.24 11.27 -2.62
C MET A 226 -5.47 11.13 -1.73
N GLY A 227 -6.41 12.08 -1.80
CA GLY A 227 -7.67 11.98 -1.07
C GLY A 227 -8.45 10.69 -1.40
N LEU A 228 -8.49 10.32 -2.68
CA LEU A 228 -9.09 9.04 -3.10
C LEU A 228 -8.36 7.84 -2.49
N ALA A 229 -7.03 7.79 -2.58
CA ALA A 229 -6.25 6.70 -2.01
C ALA A 229 -6.43 6.60 -0.48
N TYR A 230 -6.47 7.73 0.23
CA TYR A 230 -6.77 7.76 1.66
C TYR A 230 -8.16 7.23 1.98
N ARG A 231 -9.19 7.62 1.21
CA ARG A 231 -10.56 7.13 1.42
C ARG A 231 -10.67 5.63 1.19
N GLU A 232 -10.16 5.13 0.06
CA GLU A 232 -10.17 3.70 -0.25
C GLU A 232 -9.38 2.88 0.79
N THR A 233 -8.40 3.51 1.45
CA THR A 233 -7.62 2.87 2.52
C THR A 233 -8.23 3.02 3.93
N GLY A 234 -9.41 3.63 4.03
CA GLY A 234 -10.14 3.88 5.28
C GLY A 234 -9.51 4.97 6.16
N LEU A 235 -8.51 5.68 5.67
CA LEU A 235 -7.86 6.81 6.32
C LEU A 235 -8.68 8.07 6.05
N LEU A 236 -9.89 8.09 6.62
CA LEU A 236 -10.92 9.04 6.22
C LEU A 236 -10.58 10.50 6.62
N ASP A 237 -9.85 10.72 7.71
CA ASP A 237 -9.42 12.08 8.12
C ASP A 237 -8.34 12.65 7.18
N ASP A 238 -7.37 11.84 6.74
CA ASP A 238 -6.34 12.23 5.76
C ASP A 238 -6.93 12.48 4.37
N ALA A 239 -7.96 11.70 4.02
CA ALA A 239 -8.74 11.92 2.81
C ALA A 239 -9.42 13.30 2.84
N ILE A 240 -10.06 13.64 3.96
CA ILE A 240 -10.70 14.94 4.19
C ILE A 240 -9.68 16.08 4.08
N GLU A 241 -8.51 15.95 4.71
CA GLU A 241 -7.45 16.97 4.60
C GLU A 241 -7.00 17.17 3.16
N SER A 242 -6.79 16.08 2.42
CA SER A 242 -6.36 16.12 1.03
C SER A 242 -7.40 16.81 0.14
N PHE A 243 -8.68 16.46 0.27
CA PHE A 243 -9.74 17.12 -0.48
C PHE A 243 -9.94 18.60 -0.09
N ASN A 244 -9.73 18.97 1.18
CA ASN A 244 -9.74 20.38 1.58
C ASN A 244 -8.60 21.19 0.95
N LYS A 245 -7.43 20.58 0.73
CA LYS A 245 -6.32 21.22 0.00
C LYS A 245 -6.67 21.41 -1.48
N VAL A 246 -7.35 20.46 -2.11
CA VAL A 246 -7.91 20.63 -3.46
C VAL A 246 -8.91 21.79 -3.50
N ILE A 247 -9.80 21.91 -2.52
CA ILE A 247 -10.73 23.05 -2.46
C ILE A 247 -9.98 24.38 -2.33
N SER A 248 -8.93 24.39 -1.53
CA SER A 248 -8.12 25.60 -1.30
C SER A 248 -7.37 26.08 -2.54
N SER A 249 -7.08 25.20 -3.51
CA SER A 249 -6.46 25.60 -4.79
C SER A 249 -7.45 26.23 -5.77
N GLY A 250 -8.77 26.04 -5.57
CA GLY A 250 -9.80 26.57 -6.47
C GLY A 250 -10.06 25.72 -7.72
N GLU A 251 -9.32 24.64 -7.91
CA GLU A 251 -9.49 23.71 -9.03
C GLU A 251 -10.21 22.43 -8.59
N LYS A 252 -10.93 21.77 -9.52
CA LYS A 252 -11.68 20.53 -9.23
C LYS A 252 -12.64 20.64 -8.03
N LEU A 253 -13.18 21.84 -7.77
CA LEU A 253 -14.06 22.11 -6.64
C LEU A 253 -15.24 21.15 -6.56
N PHE A 254 -15.91 20.94 -7.69
CA PHE A 254 -17.06 20.04 -7.77
C PHE A 254 -16.70 18.61 -7.34
N ASP A 255 -15.63 18.05 -7.92
CA ASP A 255 -15.15 16.69 -7.59
C ASP A 255 -14.78 16.59 -6.10
N ALA A 256 -14.05 17.58 -5.58
CA ALA A 256 -13.57 17.59 -4.20
C ALA A 256 -14.71 17.67 -3.18
N TYR A 257 -15.73 18.51 -3.41
CA TYR A 257 -16.90 18.61 -2.54
C TYR A 257 -17.71 17.31 -2.50
N ILE A 258 -17.86 16.63 -3.65
CA ILE A 258 -18.53 15.33 -3.71
C ILE A 258 -17.77 14.29 -2.90
N MET A 259 -16.45 14.20 -3.11
CA MET A 259 -15.63 13.22 -2.40
C MET A 259 -15.58 13.49 -0.89
N LEU A 260 -15.56 14.76 -0.45
CA LEU A 260 -15.73 15.12 0.96
C LEU A 260 -17.08 14.66 1.50
N GLY A 261 -18.16 14.91 0.75
CA GLY A 261 -19.50 14.46 1.06
C GLY A 261 -19.57 12.95 1.32
N ILE A 262 -19.00 12.16 0.41
CA ILE A 262 -18.94 10.70 0.51
C ILE A 262 -18.07 10.27 1.70
N THR A 263 -16.89 10.87 1.87
CA THR A 263 -15.94 10.54 2.94
C THR A 263 -16.53 10.81 4.33
N TYR A 264 -17.20 11.96 4.51
CA TYR A 264 -17.92 12.26 5.75
C TYR A 264 -19.08 11.29 6.02
N ARG A 265 -19.80 10.85 4.97
CA ARG A 265 -20.85 9.84 5.11
C ARG A 265 -20.27 8.51 5.58
N GLU A 266 -19.13 8.09 5.06
CA GLU A 266 -18.41 6.88 5.49
C GLU A 266 -17.92 6.97 6.95
N GLN A 267 -17.56 8.18 7.41
CA GLN A 267 -17.26 8.44 8.83
C GLN A 267 -18.51 8.49 9.73
N GLY A 268 -19.72 8.46 9.18
CA GLY A 268 -20.97 8.70 9.93
C GLY A 268 -21.22 10.17 10.29
N LYS A 269 -20.41 11.10 9.78
CA LYS A 269 -20.56 12.55 9.95
C LYS A 269 -21.56 13.10 8.93
N PHE A 270 -22.82 12.73 9.10
CA PHE A 270 -23.85 12.97 8.08
C PHE A 270 -24.17 14.45 7.84
N LYS A 271 -24.05 15.31 8.85
CA LYS A 271 -24.35 16.75 8.69
C LYS A 271 -23.30 17.41 7.81
N GLU A 272 -22.03 17.10 8.06
CA GLU A 272 -20.87 17.55 7.30
C GLU A 272 -20.95 17.04 5.86
N SER A 273 -21.30 15.76 5.68
CA SER A 273 -21.58 15.17 4.37
C SER A 273 -22.60 15.99 3.58
N LEU A 274 -23.79 16.23 4.15
CA LEU A 274 -24.84 17.02 3.51
C LEU A 274 -24.41 18.46 3.22
N THR A 275 -23.54 19.03 4.06
CA THR A 275 -23.04 20.40 3.88
C THR A 275 -22.10 20.47 2.69
N SER A 276 -21.10 19.59 2.63
CA SER A 276 -20.14 19.54 1.51
C SER A 276 -20.83 19.23 0.18
N LEU A 277 -21.79 18.31 0.16
CA LEU A 277 -22.57 18.00 -1.04
C LEU A 277 -23.33 19.23 -1.54
N LYS A 278 -24.04 19.95 -0.65
CA LYS A 278 -24.75 21.18 -1.02
C LYS A 278 -23.83 22.25 -1.59
N GLN A 279 -22.65 22.44 -1.00
CA GLN A 279 -21.66 23.37 -1.53
C GLN A 279 -21.26 23.02 -2.97
N GLY A 280 -21.05 21.74 -3.27
CA GLY A 280 -20.78 21.28 -4.64
C GLY A 280 -21.92 21.56 -5.62
N ALA A 281 -23.18 21.40 -5.19
CA ALA A 281 -24.35 21.72 -6.02
C ALA A 281 -24.60 23.23 -6.21
N GLU A 282 -24.09 24.07 -5.30
CA GLU A 282 -24.21 25.53 -5.36
C GLU A 282 -23.14 26.20 -6.24
N LEU A 283 -22.15 25.45 -6.73
CA LEU A 283 -21.15 25.95 -7.67
C LEU A 283 -21.81 26.44 -8.96
N GLU A 284 -21.38 27.60 -9.46
CA GLU A 284 -21.96 28.24 -10.64
C GLU A 284 -21.72 27.41 -11.91
N GLU A 285 -20.56 26.77 -11.98
CA GLU A 285 -20.13 25.90 -13.08
C GLU A 285 -20.81 24.53 -13.08
N ALA A 286 -21.54 24.16 -12.03
CA ALA A 286 -22.20 22.87 -11.93
C ALA A 286 -23.38 22.80 -12.92
N SER A 287 -23.28 21.89 -13.89
CA SER A 287 -24.37 21.60 -14.82
C SER A 287 -25.57 20.95 -14.09
N ASN A 288 -26.74 20.93 -14.73
CA ASN A 288 -27.90 20.26 -14.15
C ASN A 288 -27.62 18.76 -13.93
N ASP A 289 -26.95 18.09 -14.87
CA ASP A 289 -26.59 16.67 -14.73
C ASP A 289 -25.64 16.42 -13.55
N MET A 290 -24.68 17.33 -13.34
CA MET A 290 -23.79 17.31 -12.18
C MET A 290 -24.57 17.45 -10.87
N LYS A 291 -25.49 18.42 -10.81
CA LYS A 291 -26.36 18.66 -9.64
C LYS A 291 -27.23 17.44 -9.31
N VAL A 292 -27.69 16.71 -10.32
CA VAL A 292 -28.45 15.46 -10.13
C VAL A 292 -27.59 14.36 -9.51
N GLY A 293 -26.31 14.25 -9.92
CA GLY A 293 -25.33 13.40 -9.24
C GLY A 293 -25.16 13.74 -7.77
N VAL A 294 -25.13 15.03 -7.43
CA VAL A 294 -25.06 15.48 -6.02
C VAL A 294 -26.33 15.11 -5.26
N LEU A 295 -27.51 15.33 -5.86
CA LEU A 295 -28.79 14.95 -5.25
C LEU A 295 -28.85 13.45 -4.95
N TYR A 296 -28.30 12.63 -5.83
CA TYR A 296 -28.18 11.19 -5.61
C TYR A 296 -27.34 10.89 -4.36
N GLU A 297 -26.16 11.49 -4.22
CA GLU A 297 -25.32 11.31 -3.02
C GLU A 297 -26.01 11.84 -1.74
N ILE A 298 -26.77 12.94 -1.82
CA ILE A 298 -27.57 13.45 -0.70
C ILE A 298 -28.63 12.42 -0.28
N ALA A 299 -29.33 11.80 -1.25
CA ALA A 299 -30.30 10.75 -0.96
C ALA A 299 -29.63 9.52 -0.32
N GLN A 300 -28.44 9.14 -0.78
CA GLN A 300 -27.64 8.08 -0.15
C GLN A 300 -27.23 8.44 1.28
N THR A 301 -26.91 9.71 1.57
CA THR A 301 -26.64 10.18 2.93
C THR A 301 -27.86 10.06 3.82
N TYR A 302 -29.05 10.48 3.38
CA TYR A 302 -30.28 10.28 4.16
C TYR A 302 -30.60 8.80 4.39
N LYS A 303 -30.36 7.94 3.38
CA LYS A 303 -30.50 6.49 3.54
C LYS A 303 -29.55 5.94 4.60
N ALA A 304 -28.29 6.38 4.59
CA ALA A 304 -27.29 5.97 5.59
C ALA A 304 -27.64 6.48 7.02
N MET A 305 -28.34 7.62 7.13
CA MET A 305 -28.90 8.12 8.39
C MET A 305 -30.12 7.31 8.89
N GLY A 306 -30.72 6.48 8.04
CA GLY A 306 -31.99 5.80 8.29
C GLY A 306 -33.23 6.67 8.01
N ASP A 307 -33.06 7.88 7.46
CA ASP A 307 -34.17 8.74 7.02
C ASP A 307 -34.61 8.36 5.60
N ASN A 308 -35.27 7.21 5.53
CA ASN A 308 -35.76 6.65 4.27
C ASN A 308 -36.81 7.55 3.59
N ALA A 309 -37.54 8.36 4.36
CA ALA A 309 -38.57 9.25 3.82
C ALA A 309 -37.95 10.38 2.99
N SER A 310 -36.93 11.05 3.54
CA SER A 310 -36.18 12.10 2.83
C SER A 310 -35.44 11.53 1.61
N ALA A 311 -34.78 10.37 1.77
CA ALA A 311 -34.09 9.69 0.67
C ALA A 311 -35.06 9.35 -0.48
N LEU A 312 -36.23 8.76 -0.16
CA LEU A 312 -37.25 8.39 -1.14
C LEU A 312 -37.83 9.60 -1.87
N SER A 313 -38.03 10.73 -1.17
CA SER A 313 -38.48 11.96 -1.81
C SER A 313 -37.50 12.42 -2.88
N ILE A 314 -36.21 12.49 -2.54
CA ILE A 314 -35.17 12.96 -3.46
C ILE A 314 -35.01 12.01 -4.64
N PHE A 315 -35.00 10.69 -4.42
CA PHE A 315 -34.94 9.73 -5.53
C PHE A 315 -36.12 9.88 -6.51
N ARG A 316 -37.33 10.16 -6.02
CA ARG A 316 -38.49 10.43 -6.89
C ARG A 316 -38.34 11.72 -7.69
N ASP A 317 -37.74 12.75 -7.10
CA ASP A 317 -37.48 14.00 -7.79
C ASP A 317 -36.43 13.81 -8.88
N ILE A 318 -35.34 13.06 -8.59
CA ILE A 318 -34.35 12.64 -9.60
C ILE A 318 -35.03 11.88 -10.75
N GLN A 319 -35.89 10.89 -10.45
CA GLN A 319 -36.54 10.09 -11.49
C GLN A 319 -37.48 10.91 -12.39
N LYS A 320 -38.13 11.96 -11.86
CA LYS A 320 -39.00 12.82 -12.66
C LYS A 320 -38.23 13.58 -13.72
N GLU A 321 -37.07 14.12 -13.36
CA GLU A 321 -36.25 14.95 -14.23
C GLU A 321 -35.33 14.10 -15.12
N HIS A 322 -34.83 12.98 -14.59
CA HIS A 322 -33.89 12.07 -15.24
C HIS A 322 -34.33 10.62 -15.06
N LYS A 323 -35.27 10.18 -15.92
CA LYS A 323 -35.88 8.84 -15.85
C LYS A 323 -34.88 7.70 -15.92
N ASP A 324 -33.77 7.91 -16.63
CA ASP A 324 -32.73 6.89 -16.86
C ASP A 324 -31.56 7.03 -15.88
N PHE A 325 -31.68 7.85 -14.83
CA PHE A 325 -30.61 8.04 -13.85
C PHE A 325 -30.40 6.76 -13.03
N LYS A 326 -29.14 6.32 -12.99
CA LYS A 326 -28.73 4.97 -12.60
C LYS A 326 -29.26 4.56 -11.22
N ASP A 327 -29.79 3.34 -11.15
CA ASP A 327 -30.23 2.64 -9.93
C ASP A 327 -31.33 3.34 -9.11
N VAL A 328 -31.84 4.51 -9.53
CA VAL A 328 -32.85 5.29 -8.79
C VAL A 328 -34.18 4.56 -8.68
N GLU A 329 -34.65 3.92 -9.76
CA GLU A 329 -35.89 3.14 -9.72
C GLU A 329 -35.79 1.98 -8.71
N VAL A 330 -34.65 1.30 -8.68
CA VAL A 330 -34.38 0.20 -7.74
C VAL A 330 -34.39 0.71 -6.30
N GLU A 331 -33.74 1.85 -6.03
CA GLU A 331 -33.74 2.48 -4.70
C GLU A 331 -35.14 2.93 -4.26
N ILE A 332 -35.96 3.48 -5.16
CA ILE A 332 -37.36 3.84 -4.89
C ILE A 332 -38.16 2.60 -4.48
N VAL A 333 -38.07 1.52 -5.24
CA VAL A 333 -38.80 0.27 -4.94
C VAL A 333 -38.36 -0.29 -3.58
N ARG A 334 -37.05 -0.29 -3.30
CA ARG A 334 -36.49 -0.80 -2.05
C ARG A 334 -36.99 0.00 -0.84
N LEU A 335 -36.98 1.32 -0.93
CA LEU A 335 -37.39 2.20 0.17
C LEU A 335 -38.90 2.28 0.33
N ALA A 336 -39.68 2.15 -0.75
CA ALA A 336 -41.14 2.15 -0.70
C ALA A 336 -41.73 0.79 -0.25
N GLY A 337 -41.01 -0.31 -0.47
CA GLY A 337 -41.46 -1.68 -0.16
C GLY A 337 -41.02 -2.22 1.21
N GLY A 338 -40.17 -1.50 1.96
CA GLY A 338 -39.67 -1.93 3.26
C GLY A 338 -40.48 -1.37 4.42
N GLY A 339 -41.46 -2.15 4.90
CA GLY A 339 -42.17 -1.99 6.17
C GLY A 339 -42.11 -3.28 6.99
#